data_AF-A0A2N2P6Z4-F1
#
_entry.id   AF-A0A2N2P6Z4-F1
#
_cell.length_a   1.000
_cell.length_b   1.000
_cell.length_c   1.000
_cell.angle_alpha   90.00
_cell.angle_beta   90.00
_cell.angle_gamma   90.00
#
_symmetry.space_group_name_H-M   'P 1'
#
loop_
_entity.id
_entity.type
_entity.pdbx_description
1 polymer ?
#
loop_
_entity_poly.entity_id
_entity_poly.type
_entity_poly.pdbx_seq_one_letter_code
_entity_poly.pdbx_strand_id
1 'polypeptide(L)'
;MTSCQGAFFEVKPVEEPFEPQSVSVDSCSYGGELKRVEAVDQYTVRFELCYPDSALPAKLAFPVFAIQDQDVLTAAGGNSLELAKNPNGSGPYVIEAYDPGQSLLLKRNPSYWGVKPNTEQIEFRWSEDALFKKDELLAGNVDGIDRPSAGVLRLLQNDSNANIYYRPSLNVLFVGMNNRVEPFNDQGVRLALGYAIDSRNIVTNLFTDGSVVAEQLVPNSILPGFTNGLEWYDTNSNNAQDLINESGFDFSKKISLAYVPTAKDYLPNPAQVAQEIREELRQIGVDIKLVELTEQELFEELKKDEIGMFLYGVSVDFPDASNFYDYLFLGDFPYLGNSYPEIEESVRLAAGAADERTRQQNYDETNRLIKELVPIIPVAHGRTAIVFRSNIQGVVIGPMNENIAEMSNIEDKIVIIQSSEPVTLWPSDETDQNTFRVTSLLYDTLVKYAYGETSVKPNLAEYWISNDDLTEWTFNLRFKVYFQDGKELDANDVVATFSAMWNEGDPNHRGRTGDYEYFKRFFGEFKQTD
;
A
#
# COMPACT_ATOMS: atom_id res chain seq x y z
N MET A 1 -77.07 -4.03 -6.06
CA MET A 1 -76.12 -4.68 -5.14
C MET A 1 -74.82 -4.87 -5.89
N THR A 2 -73.93 -3.89 -5.77
CA THR A 2 -72.62 -3.89 -6.43
C THR A 2 -71.64 -4.51 -5.43
N SER A 3 -71.03 -5.63 -5.81
CA SER A 3 -70.07 -6.38 -5.01
C SER A 3 -68.71 -5.69 -5.05
N CYS A 4 -68.19 -5.26 -3.89
CA CYS A 4 -66.79 -4.86 -3.73
C CYS A 4 -65.93 -6.12 -3.61
N GLN A 5 -65.09 -6.40 -4.61
CA GLN A 5 -63.98 -7.33 -4.45
C GLN A 5 -62.86 -6.62 -3.68
N GLY A 6 -62.56 -7.15 -2.49
CA GLY A 6 -61.54 -6.62 -1.60
C GLY A 6 -60.15 -6.69 -2.22
N ALA A 7 -59.40 -5.61 -2.07
CA ALA A 7 -57.96 -5.61 -2.29
C ALA A 7 -57.31 -6.53 -1.25
N PHE A 8 -56.64 -7.58 -1.71
CA PHE A 8 -55.71 -8.33 -0.88
C PHE A 8 -54.50 -7.43 -0.63
N PHE A 9 -54.38 -6.92 0.60
CA PHE A 9 -53.12 -6.37 1.08
C PHE A 9 -52.18 -7.56 1.31
N GLU A 10 -51.16 -7.68 0.47
CA GLU A 10 -50.03 -8.56 0.70
C GLU A 10 -49.33 -8.05 1.95
N VAL A 11 -49.52 -8.76 3.07
CA VAL A 11 -48.81 -8.48 4.32
C VAL A 11 -47.35 -8.83 4.06
N LYS A 12 -46.48 -7.81 3.93
CA LYS A 12 -45.03 -8.05 3.92
C LYS A 12 -44.67 -8.90 5.16
N PRO A 13 -43.83 -9.94 5.01
CA PRO A 13 -43.34 -10.69 6.16
C PRO A 13 -42.76 -9.72 7.18
N VAL A 14 -42.96 -10.00 8.47
CA VAL A 14 -42.24 -9.33 9.55
C VAL A 14 -40.76 -9.63 9.30
N GLU A 15 -39.94 -8.60 9.05
CA GLU A 15 -38.48 -8.74 9.00
C GLU A 15 -38.04 -9.41 10.31
N GLU A 16 -37.33 -10.54 10.21
CA GLU A 16 -36.79 -11.21 11.38
C GLU A 16 -35.90 -10.23 12.16
N PRO A 17 -35.94 -10.24 13.51
CA PRO A 17 -35.10 -9.35 14.29
C PRO A 17 -33.63 -9.58 13.95
N PHE A 18 -32.86 -8.50 13.80
CA PHE A 18 -31.43 -8.59 13.57
C PHE A 18 -30.75 -9.28 14.75
N GLU A 19 -30.07 -10.40 14.48
CA GLU A 19 -29.29 -11.15 15.46
C GLU A 19 -27.79 -10.82 15.27
N PRO A 20 -27.16 -10.05 16.17
CA PRO A 20 -25.78 -9.62 16.01
C PRO A 20 -24.78 -10.78 16.11
N GLN A 21 -23.81 -10.81 15.21
CA GLN A 21 -22.70 -11.78 15.21
C GLN A 21 -21.42 -11.17 15.79
N SER A 22 -20.52 -12.03 16.28
CA SER A 22 -19.19 -11.63 16.76
C SER A 22 -18.17 -12.75 16.57
N VAL A 23 -16.93 -12.37 16.26
CA VAL A 23 -15.75 -13.23 16.33
C VAL A 23 -14.76 -12.60 17.30
N SER A 24 -14.21 -13.39 18.23
CA SER A 24 -13.29 -12.89 19.26
C SER A 24 -12.30 -13.94 19.74
N VAL A 25 -11.23 -13.48 20.37
CA VAL A 25 -10.31 -14.30 21.17
C VAL A 25 -10.44 -13.98 22.65
N ASP A 26 -10.18 -14.97 23.50
CA ASP A 26 -10.20 -14.78 24.96
C ASP A 26 -8.97 -14.03 25.49
N SER A 27 -7.85 -14.12 24.76
CA SER A 27 -6.54 -13.58 25.17
C SER A 27 -5.74 -13.10 23.96
N CYS A 28 -4.97 -12.03 24.15
CA CYS A 28 -4.04 -11.47 23.16
C CYS A 28 -2.74 -12.26 22.99
N SER A 29 -2.58 -13.39 23.69
CA SER A 29 -1.37 -14.21 23.65
C SER A 29 -1.18 -15.01 22.35
N TYR A 30 -2.14 -14.95 21.42
CA TYR A 30 -2.10 -15.73 20.17
C TYR A 30 -1.21 -15.10 19.09
N GLY A 31 -0.71 -13.88 19.31
CA GLY A 31 0.24 -13.21 18.41
C GLY A 31 -0.40 -12.30 17.36
N GLY A 32 -1.73 -12.18 17.35
CA GLY A 32 -2.44 -11.21 16.52
C GLY A 32 -2.90 -9.96 17.27
N GLU A 33 -3.30 -8.96 16.51
CA GLU A 33 -3.71 -7.63 16.95
C GLU A 33 -5.21 -7.55 17.20
N LEU A 34 -6.05 -8.21 16.39
CA LEU A 34 -7.50 -8.20 16.60
C LEU A 34 -7.87 -8.94 17.88
N LYS A 35 -8.78 -8.38 18.68
CA LYS A 35 -9.34 -9.03 19.87
C LYS A 35 -10.79 -9.43 19.66
N ARG A 36 -11.57 -8.58 19.00
CA ARG A 36 -12.98 -8.80 18.70
C ARG A 36 -13.40 -8.00 17.47
N VAL A 37 -14.22 -8.61 16.62
CA VAL A 37 -15.01 -7.90 15.62
C VAL A 37 -16.47 -8.29 15.85
N GLU A 38 -17.34 -7.32 16.07
CA GLU A 38 -18.75 -7.60 16.37
C GLU A 38 -19.71 -6.60 15.74
N ALA A 39 -20.88 -7.11 15.37
CA ALA A 39 -22.04 -6.28 15.12
C ALA A 39 -22.62 -5.85 16.48
N VAL A 40 -22.67 -4.54 16.71
CA VAL A 40 -23.35 -3.97 17.89
C VAL A 40 -24.85 -3.90 17.62
N ASP A 41 -25.20 -3.53 16.39
CA ASP A 41 -26.54 -3.58 15.80
C ASP A 41 -26.40 -3.72 14.28
N GLN A 42 -27.52 -3.67 13.54
CA GLN A 42 -27.56 -3.88 12.09
C GLN A 42 -26.60 -2.96 11.30
N TYR A 43 -26.32 -1.76 11.80
CA TYR A 43 -25.54 -0.75 11.07
C TYR A 43 -24.33 -0.25 11.88
N THR A 44 -23.92 -0.99 12.92
CA THR A 44 -22.80 -0.59 13.76
C THR A 44 -21.86 -1.78 13.98
N VAL A 45 -20.61 -1.63 13.57
CA VAL A 45 -19.55 -2.63 13.79
C VAL A 45 -18.51 -2.06 14.74
N ARG A 46 -18.08 -2.88 15.70
CA ARG A 46 -16.99 -2.54 16.62
C ARG A 46 -15.82 -3.50 16.44
N PHE A 47 -14.63 -2.92 16.35
CA PHE A 47 -13.34 -3.61 16.41
C PHE A 47 -12.71 -3.32 17.77
N GLU A 48 -12.38 -4.36 18.53
CA GLU A 48 -11.49 -4.28 19.69
C GLU A 48 -10.13 -4.84 19.30
N LEU A 49 -9.06 -4.17 19.74
CA LEU A 49 -7.67 -4.51 19.46
C LEU A 49 -6.95 -4.89 20.76
N CYS A 50 -5.94 -5.75 20.62
CA CYS A 50 -5.04 -6.16 21.68
C CYS A 50 -4.01 -5.07 22.03
N TYR A 51 -3.68 -4.22 21.06
CA TYR A 51 -2.72 -3.13 21.19
C TYR A 51 -3.26 -1.88 20.48
N PRO A 52 -2.86 -0.66 20.90
CA PRO A 52 -3.21 0.56 20.20
C PRO A 52 -2.77 0.54 18.73
N ASP A 53 -3.66 0.89 17.80
CA ASP A 53 -3.31 1.07 16.38
C ASP A 53 -4.02 2.28 15.78
N SER A 54 -3.25 3.37 15.61
CA SER A 54 -3.70 4.60 14.96
C SER A 54 -3.93 4.44 13.45
N ALA A 55 -3.36 3.41 12.83
CA ALA A 55 -3.44 3.16 11.40
C ALA A 55 -4.57 2.19 11.00
N LEU A 56 -5.41 1.74 11.94
CA LEU A 56 -6.51 0.81 11.62
C LEU A 56 -7.38 1.28 10.44
N PRO A 57 -7.84 2.54 10.35
CA PRO A 57 -8.60 2.99 9.19
C PRO A 57 -7.82 2.90 7.87
N ALA A 58 -6.50 3.13 7.89
CA ALA A 58 -5.67 2.99 6.70
C ALA A 58 -5.56 1.51 6.29
N LYS A 59 -5.31 0.61 7.24
CA LYS A 59 -5.32 -0.85 7.00
C LYS A 59 -6.65 -1.31 6.39
N LEU A 60 -7.79 -0.91 6.98
CA LEU A 60 -9.14 -1.28 6.53
C LEU A 60 -9.54 -0.69 5.17
N ALA A 61 -8.81 0.31 4.67
CA ALA A 61 -8.98 0.84 3.32
C ALA A 61 -8.32 -0.02 2.24
N PHE A 62 -7.51 -1.02 2.62
CA PHE A 62 -6.83 -1.88 1.67
C PHE A 62 -7.80 -2.88 1.01
N PRO A 63 -7.67 -3.17 -0.30
CA PRO A 63 -8.68 -3.91 -1.07
C PRO A 63 -9.03 -5.31 -0.55
N VAL A 64 -8.11 -6.01 0.13
CA VAL A 64 -8.39 -7.35 0.69
C VAL A 64 -9.51 -7.32 1.74
N PHE A 65 -9.71 -6.18 2.41
CA PHE A 65 -10.75 -5.98 3.42
C PHE A 65 -12.08 -5.50 2.83
N ALA A 66 -12.28 -5.63 1.52
CA ALA A 66 -13.56 -5.31 0.91
C ALA A 66 -14.66 -6.23 1.46
N ILE A 67 -15.82 -5.65 1.80
CA ILE A 67 -16.88 -6.38 2.50
C ILE A 67 -17.58 -7.34 1.55
N GLN A 68 -17.71 -8.59 2.00
CA GLN A 68 -18.32 -9.69 1.27
C GLN A 68 -19.75 -9.90 1.74
N ASP A 69 -20.62 -10.35 0.84
CA ASP A 69 -21.93 -10.86 1.22
C ASP A 69 -21.76 -12.20 1.98
N GLN A 70 -22.19 -12.22 3.25
CA GLN A 70 -22.13 -13.41 4.10
C GLN A 70 -22.80 -14.64 3.49
N ASP A 71 -23.93 -14.48 2.78
CA ASP A 71 -24.71 -15.60 2.26
C ASP A 71 -23.99 -16.23 1.06
N VAL A 72 -23.42 -15.40 0.19
CA VAL A 72 -22.61 -15.84 -0.94
C VAL A 72 -21.29 -16.45 -0.46
N LEU A 73 -20.64 -15.83 0.52
CA LEU A 73 -19.42 -16.34 1.15
C LEU A 73 -19.65 -17.74 1.75
N THR A 74 -20.74 -17.91 2.49
CA THR A 74 -21.12 -19.17 3.12
C THR A 74 -21.53 -20.23 2.08
N ALA A 75 -22.31 -19.86 1.06
CA ALA A 75 -22.70 -20.78 0.00
C ALA A 75 -21.51 -21.32 -0.80
N ALA A 76 -20.46 -20.50 -0.97
CA ALA A 76 -19.21 -20.90 -1.61
C ALA A 76 -18.26 -21.67 -0.66
N GLY A 77 -18.51 -21.66 0.65
CA GLY A 77 -17.61 -22.20 1.67
C GLY A 77 -16.22 -21.57 1.60
N GLY A 78 -16.17 -20.24 1.43
CA GLY A 78 -14.92 -19.48 1.31
C GLY A 78 -14.07 -19.79 0.06
N ASN A 79 -14.58 -20.57 -0.90
CA ASN A 79 -13.80 -20.95 -2.08
C ASN A 79 -13.69 -19.78 -3.06
N SER A 80 -12.51 -19.16 -3.11
CA SER A 80 -12.21 -18.04 -4.02
C SER A 80 -12.55 -18.31 -5.49
N LEU A 81 -12.36 -19.54 -5.98
CA LEU A 81 -12.68 -19.89 -7.38
C LEU A 81 -14.18 -19.92 -7.65
N GLU A 82 -15.01 -20.24 -6.65
CA GLU A 82 -16.47 -20.16 -6.80
C GLU A 82 -16.94 -18.71 -6.67
N LEU A 83 -16.39 -17.96 -5.71
CA LEU A 83 -16.69 -16.54 -5.50
C LEU A 83 -16.35 -15.68 -6.74
N ALA A 84 -15.22 -15.99 -7.39
CA ALA A 84 -14.78 -15.27 -8.58
C ALA A 84 -15.61 -15.55 -9.85
N LYS A 85 -16.41 -16.62 -9.88
CA LYS A 85 -17.28 -16.92 -11.04
C LYS A 85 -18.44 -15.94 -11.15
N ASN A 86 -19.01 -15.56 -10.01
CA ASN A 86 -20.10 -14.60 -9.93
C ASN A 86 -19.83 -13.62 -8.77
N PRO A 87 -18.92 -12.65 -8.95
CA PRO A 87 -18.63 -11.64 -7.94
C PRO A 87 -19.90 -10.94 -7.46
N ASN A 88 -20.15 -10.95 -6.15
CA ASN A 88 -21.28 -10.28 -5.51
C ASN A 88 -20.76 -9.21 -4.54
N GLY A 89 -20.29 -8.08 -5.08
CA GLY A 89 -19.81 -6.96 -4.28
C GLY A 89 -20.80 -5.78 -4.26
N SER A 90 -20.45 -4.71 -3.57
CA SER A 90 -21.23 -3.46 -3.47
C SER A 90 -20.72 -2.33 -4.38
N GLY A 91 -19.71 -2.62 -5.20
CA GLY A 91 -18.94 -1.62 -5.95
C GLY A 91 -19.66 -0.98 -7.14
N PRO A 92 -19.01 0.03 -7.77
CA PRO A 92 -19.57 0.85 -8.84
C PRO A 92 -19.85 0.13 -10.16
N TYR A 93 -19.21 -1.02 -10.40
CA TYR A 93 -19.35 -1.79 -11.63
C TYR A 93 -19.70 -3.25 -11.34
N VAL A 94 -20.26 -3.91 -12.34
CA VAL A 94 -20.51 -5.35 -12.39
C VAL A 94 -19.86 -5.93 -13.63
N ILE A 95 -19.60 -7.24 -13.62
CA ILE A 95 -19.04 -7.92 -14.79
C ILE A 95 -20.10 -8.00 -15.88
N GLU A 96 -19.73 -7.60 -17.09
CA GLU A 96 -20.53 -7.82 -18.29
C GLU A 96 -20.04 -9.01 -19.09
N ALA A 97 -18.73 -9.11 -19.30
CA ALA A 97 -18.10 -10.22 -19.99
C ALA A 97 -16.66 -10.43 -19.50
N TYR A 98 -16.22 -11.68 -19.48
CA TYR A 98 -14.85 -12.07 -19.20
C TYR A 98 -14.37 -13.05 -20.27
N ASP A 99 -13.30 -12.69 -20.97
CA ASP A 99 -12.60 -13.53 -21.94
C ASP A 99 -11.22 -13.88 -21.37
N PRO A 100 -11.08 -15.05 -20.73
CA PRO A 100 -9.84 -15.45 -20.07
C PRO A 100 -8.63 -15.40 -21.02
N GLY A 101 -7.53 -14.86 -20.54
CA GLY A 101 -6.33 -14.59 -21.34
C GLY A 101 -6.43 -13.41 -22.32
N GLN A 102 -7.57 -12.72 -22.47
CA GLN A 102 -7.70 -11.53 -23.34
C GLN A 102 -8.23 -10.25 -22.68
N SER A 103 -9.44 -10.27 -22.10
CA SER A 103 -10.09 -9.05 -21.60
C SER A 103 -11.16 -9.28 -20.52
N LEU A 104 -11.42 -8.22 -19.74
CA LEU A 104 -12.53 -8.12 -18.79
C LEU A 104 -13.34 -6.85 -19.09
N LEU A 105 -14.61 -7.02 -19.45
CA LEU A 105 -15.54 -5.93 -19.66
C LEU A 105 -16.46 -5.78 -18.44
N LEU A 106 -16.41 -4.60 -17.85
CA LEU A 106 -17.27 -4.17 -16.77
C LEU A 106 -18.31 -3.18 -17.29
N LYS A 107 -19.52 -3.24 -16.72
CA LYS A 107 -20.58 -2.26 -16.93
C LYS A 107 -21.03 -1.67 -15.62
N ARG A 108 -21.55 -0.45 -15.66
CA ARG A 108 -22.02 0.28 -14.48
C ARG A 108 -23.01 -0.57 -13.66
N ASN A 109 -22.82 -0.60 -12.34
CA ASN A 109 -23.79 -1.17 -11.41
C ASN A 109 -25.01 -0.24 -11.32
N PRO A 110 -26.21 -0.65 -11.81
CA PRO A 110 -27.39 0.20 -11.81
C PRO A 110 -27.91 0.50 -10.40
N SER A 111 -27.54 -0.33 -9.42
CA SER A 111 -27.94 -0.23 -8.02
C SER A 111 -26.83 0.36 -7.13
N TYR A 112 -25.77 0.93 -7.72
CA TYR A 112 -24.67 1.49 -6.93
C TYR A 112 -25.17 2.56 -5.96
N TRP A 113 -24.82 2.40 -4.69
CA TRP A 113 -25.25 3.25 -3.59
C TRP A 113 -24.56 4.62 -3.59
N GLY A 114 -23.36 4.70 -4.17
CA GLY A 114 -22.52 5.89 -4.18
C GLY A 114 -22.80 6.82 -5.36
N VAL A 115 -21.81 7.64 -5.70
CA VAL A 115 -21.87 8.49 -6.89
C VAL A 115 -21.84 7.59 -8.12
N LYS A 116 -22.88 7.71 -8.96
CA LYS A 116 -23.01 6.95 -10.19
C LYS A 116 -21.75 7.15 -11.06
N PRO A 117 -21.10 6.07 -11.55
CA PRO A 117 -19.93 6.19 -12.39
C PRO A 117 -20.18 7.04 -13.63
N ASN A 118 -19.21 7.87 -14.02
CA ASN A 118 -19.35 8.77 -15.16
C ASN A 118 -19.36 8.01 -16.49
N THR A 119 -18.66 6.88 -16.56
CA THR A 119 -18.58 6.01 -17.74
C THR A 119 -19.51 4.79 -17.60
N GLU A 120 -20.11 4.32 -18.71
CA GLU A 120 -20.98 3.15 -18.74
C GLU A 120 -20.18 1.84 -18.71
N GLN A 121 -19.09 1.76 -19.48
CA GLN A 121 -18.27 0.55 -19.60
C GLN A 121 -16.78 0.79 -19.33
N ILE A 122 -16.14 -0.15 -18.67
CA ILE A 122 -14.68 -0.20 -18.53
C ILE A 122 -14.19 -1.53 -19.07
N GLU A 123 -13.23 -1.52 -19.98
CA GLU A 123 -12.59 -2.73 -20.48
C GLU A 123 -11.14 -2.78 -20.03
N PHE A 124 -10.78 -3.82 -19.29
CA PHE A 124 -9.39 -4.16 -19.01
C PHE A 124 -8.90 -5.16 -20.05
N ARG A 125 -7.75 -4.87 -20.64
CA ARG A 125 -6.93 -5.80 -21.43
C ARG A 125 -5.60 -5.97 -20.73
N TRP A 126 -4.81 -6.96 -21.14
CA TRP A 126 -3.49 -7.17 -20.54
C TRP A 126 -2.41 -7.44 -21.57
N SER A 127 -1.23 -6.89 -21.32
CA SER A 127 -0.02 -7.15 -22.07
C SER A 127 1.22 -6.72 -21.28
N GLU A 128 2.22 -7.62 -21.22
CA GLU A 128 3.52 -7.32 -20.64
C GLU A 128 4.41 -6.52 -21.60
N ASP A 129 4.08 -6.47 -22.89
CA ASP A 129 4.88 -5.73 -23.88
C ASP A 129 4.61 -4.22 -23.78
N ALA A 130 5.56 -3.51 -23.17
CA ALA A 130 5.48 -2.07 -22.98
C ALA A 130 5.42 -1.27 -24.30
N LEU A 131 6.06 -1.76 -25.38
CA LEU A 131 6.00 -1.09 -26.68
C LEU A 131 4.67 -1.33 -27.37
N PHE A 132 4.13 -2.54 -27.28
CA PHE A 132 2.78 -2.86 -27.75
C PHE A 132 1.73 -1.97 -27.07
N LYS A 133 1.77 -1.86 -25.74
CA LYS A 133 0.87 -0.97 -24.98
C LYS A 133 0.93 0.46 -25.52
N LYS A 134 2.13 1.01 -25.69
CA LYS A 134 2.34 2.35 -26.23
C LYS A 134 1.79 2.47 -27.67
N ASP A 135 2.04 1.50 -28.54
CA ASP A 135 1.54 1.53 -29.92
C ASP A 135 0.00 1.48 -29.98
N GLU A 136 -0.65 0.69 -29.12
CA GLU A 136 -2.12 0.66 -28.99
C GLU A 136 -2.70 1.98 -28.49
N LEU A 137 -2.03 2.63 -27.52
CA LEU A 137 -2.43 3.95 -27.02
C LEU A 137 -2.33 5.01 -28.13
N LEU A 138 -1.23 5.02 -28.89
CA LEU A 138 -1.00 5.97 -29.97
C LEU A 138 -1.90 5.74 -31.18
N ALA A 139 -2.22 4.48 -31.48
CA ALA A 139 -3.21 4.11 -32.49
C ALA A 139 -4.64 4.50 -32.07
N GLY A 140 -4.85 4.68 -30.77
CA GLY A 140 -6.14 5.00 -30.20
C GLY A 140 -7.06 3.82 -29.98
N ASN A 141 -6.51 2.61 -29.98
CA ASN A 141 -7.24 1.37 -29.72
C ASN A 141 -7.55 1.19 -28.24
N VAL A 142 -6.83 1.91 -27.37
CA VAL A 142 -7.01 1.97 -25.92
C VAL A 142 -6.89 3.40 -25.41
N ASP A 143 -7.49 3.65 -24.25
CA ASP A 143 -7.53 4.95 -23.60
C ASP A 143 -6.46 5.10 -22.52
N GLY A 144 -5.96 4.01 -21.96
CA GLY A 144 -4.91 4.06 -20.95
C GLY A 144 -3.99 2.85 -20.94
N ILE A 145 -2.75 3.07 -20.50
CA ILE A 145 -1.74 2.02 -20.32
C ILE A 145 -1.11 2.12 -18.94
N ASP A 146 -1.07 0.99 -18.26
CA ASP A 146 -0.52 0.91 -16.92
C ASP A 146 0.98 0.60 -16.90
N ARG A 147 1.67 1.19 -15.93
CA ARG A 147 3.08 0.98 -15.61
C ARG A 147 3.97 0.92 -16.86
N PRO A 148 3.92 1.92 -17.76
CA PRO A 148 4.83 1.98 -18.88
C PRO A 148 6.28 2.04 -18.39
N SER A 149 7.20 1.48 -19.17
CA SER A 149 8.63 1.56 -18.85
C SER A 149 9.14 3.00 -18.93
N ALA A 150 10.25 3.29 -18.26
CA ALA A 150 10.90 4.61 -18.34
C ALA A 150 11.21 5.04 -19.78
N GLY A 151 11.58 4.07 -20.64
CA GLY A 151 11.79 4.33 -22.08
C GLY A 151 10.51 4.76 -22.80
N VAL A 152 9.37 4.12 -22.51
CA VAL A 152 8.07 4.49 -23.07
C VAL A 152 7.62 5.85 -22.57
N LEU A 153 7.79 6.15 -21.28
CA LEU A 153 7.45 7.47 -20.73
C LEU A 153 8.20 8.61 -21.44
N ARG A 154 9.50 8.44 -21.71
CA ARG A 154 10.28 9.42 -22.49
C ARG A 154 9.76 9.62 -23.92
N LEU A 155 9.24 8.56 -24.55
CA LEU A 155 8.66 8.66 -25.89
C LEU A 155 7.31 9.40 -25.88
N LEU A 156 6.55 9.33 -24.78
CA LEU A 156 5.22 9.93 -24.64
C LEU A 156 5.24 11.33 -24.00
N GLN A 157 6.34 11.74 -23.37
CA GLN A 157 6.44 12.99 -22.61
C GLN A 157 6.06 14.25 -23.40
N ASN A 158 6.27 14.25 -24.71
CA ASN A 158 5.96 15.37 -25.60
C ASN A 158 4.79 15.08 -26.56
N ASP A 159 4.05 14.00 -26.35
CA ASP A 159 2.88 13.68 -27.17
C ASP A 159 1.64 14.42 -26.66
N SER A 160 1.05 15.29 -27.48
CA SER A 160 -0.14 16.06 -27.11
C SER A 160 -1.40 15.21 -26.91
N ASN A 161 -1.38 13.94 -27.34
CA ASN A 161 -2.48 12.99 -27.19
C ASN A 161 -2.34 12.12 -25.95
N ALA A 162 -1.27 12.25 -25.15
CA ALA A 162 -1.03 11.43 -23.97
C ALA A 162 -0.73 12.30 -22.74
N ASN A 163 -1.39 11.99 -21.63
CA ASN A 163 -1.15 12.60 -20.33
C ASN A 163 -0.53 11.56 -19.40
N ILE A 164 0.66 11.88 -18.87
CA ILE A 164 1.37 11.03 -17.90
C ILE A 164 0.95 11.43 -16.50
N TYR A 165 0.47 10.47 -15.72
CA TYR A 165 0.13 10.65 -14.32
C TYR A 165 1.02 9.78 -13.45
N TYR A 166 1.79 10.41 -12.56
CA TYR A 166 2.65 9.72 -11.62
C TYR A 166 1.89 9.33 -10.36
N ARG A 167 2.09 8.09 -9.90
CA ARG A 167 1.52 7.62 -8.63
C ARG A 167 2.33 8.18 -7.45
N PRO A 168 1.67 8.53 -6.33
CA PRO A 168 2.38 8.78 -5.08
C PRO A 168 3.31 7.63 -4.77
N SER A 169 4.54 7.93 -4.34
CA SER A 169 5.48 6.91 -3.92
C SER A 169 5.11 6.45 -2.53
N LEU A 170 4.81 5.16 -2.37
CA LEU A 170 4.70 4.50 -1.07
C LEU A 170 5.96 3.67 -0.83
N ASN A 171 7.12 4.28 -1.06
CA ASN A 171 8.41 3.59 -0.92
C ASN A 171 9.55 4.57 -0.64
N VAL A 172 10.67 4.03 -0.19
CA VAL A 172 11.94 4.74 -0.07
C VAL A 172 13.10 3.79 -0.36
N LEU A 173 14.05 4.24 -1.16
CA LEU A 173 15.39 3.67 -1.29
C LEU A 173 16.33 4.39 -0.34
N PHE A 174 17.21 3.63 0.28
CA PHE A 174 18.21 4.17 1.17
C PHE A 174 19.51 3.36 1.19
N VAL A 175 20.58 3.99 1.68
CA VAL A 175 21.81 3.31 2.09
C VAL A 175 21.72 3.03 3.59
N GLY A 176 21.64 1.76 3.96
CA GLY A 176 21.60 1.31 5.35
C GLY A 176 22.99 0.99 5.86
N MET A 177 23.23 1.27 7.14
CA MET A 177 24.51 1.06 7.80
C MET A 177 24.32 0.30 9.12
N ASN A 178 24.92 -0.88 9.23
CA ASN A 178 24.90 -1.69 10.43
C ASN A 178 25.94 -1.17 11.43
N ASN A 179 25.49 -0.51 12.50
CA ASN A 179 26.36 0.13 13.49
C ASN A 179 27.17 -0.85 14.38
N ARG A 180 27.02 -2.17 14.18
CA ARG A 180 27.88 -3.19 14.82
C ARG A 180 29.17 -3.46 14.03
N VAL A 181 29.22 -3.01 12.78
CA VAL A 181 30.32 -3.30 11.84
C VAL A 181 31.19 -2.06 11.67
N GLU A 182 32.50 -2.19 11.90
CA GLU A 182 33.44 -1.10 11.60
C GLU A 182 33.48 -0.82 10.08
N PRO A 183 33.57 0.45 9.65
CA PRO A 183 33.68 1.67 10.46
C PRO A 183 32.33 2.32 10.82
N PHE A 184 31.21 1.67 10.54
CA PHE A 184 29.86 2.23 10.69
C PHE A 184 29.37 2.29 12.13
N ASN A 185 30.10 1.71 13.08
CA ASN A 185 29.91 1.93 14.52
C ASN A 185 30.19 3.39 14.94
N ASP A 186 30.97 4.14 14.14
CA ASP A 186 31.24 5.56 14.36
C ASP A 186 30.23 6.46 13.63
N GLN A 187 29.57 7.35 14.38
CA GLN A 187 28.57 8.27 13.83
C GLN A 187 29.18 9.33 12.89
N GLY A 188 30.40 9.78 13.17
CA GLY A 188 31.13 10.72 12.31
C GLY A 188 31.39 10.13 10.92
N VAL A 189 31.71 8.82 10.85
CA VAL A 189 31.83 8.12 9.57
C VAL A 189 30.49 8.07 8.84
N ARG A 190 29.39 7.70 9.51
CA ARG A 190 28.06 7.68 8.87
C ARG A 190 27.64 9.06 8.38
N LEU A 191 27.90 10.11 9.17
CA LEU A 191 27.66 11.49 8.79
C LEU A 191 28.52 11.93 7.59
N ALA A 192 29.79 11.49 7.53
CA ALA A 192 30.66 11.76 6.38
C ALA A 192 30.06 11.19 5.09
N LEU A 193 29.54 9.96 5.13
CA LEU A 193 28.85 9.35 4.00
C LEU A 193 27.56 10.10 3.64
N GLY A 194 26.82 10.58 4.66
CA GLY A 194 25.64 11.42 4.49
C GLY A 194 25.92 12.74 3.76
N TYR A 195 27.10 13.35 3.96
CA TYR A 195 27.55 14.52 3.19
C TYR A 195 28.13 14.18 1.82
N ALA A 196 28.54 12.94 1.57
CA ALA A 196 29.26 12.57 0.36
C ALA A 196 28.33 12.09 -0.77
N ILE A 197 27.25 11.40 -0.42
CA ILE A 197 26.32 10.81 -1.38
C ILE A 197 25.38 11.92 -1.92
N ASP A 198 25.38 12.12 -3.24
CA ASP A 198 24.51 13.07 -3.93
C ASP A 198 23.26 12.36 -4.45
N SER A 199 22.28 12.20 -3.57
CA SER A 199 20.97 11.62 -3.91
C SER A 199 20.29 12.35 -5.08
N ARG A 200 20.54 13.64 -5.28
CA ARG A 200 19.96 14.42 -6.39
C ARG A 200 20.59 14.04 -7.73
N ASN A 201 21.91 13.86 -7.77
CA ASN A 201 22.62 13.34 -8.94
C ASN A 201 22.15 11.92 -9.30
N ILE A 202 22.04 11.04 -8.32
CA ILE A 202 21.55 9.67 -8.49
C ILE A 202 20.13 9.65 -9.08
N VAL A 203 19.19 10.37 -8.46
CA VAL A 203 17.79 10.37 -8.90
C VAL A 203 17.63 10.99 -10.29
N THR A 204 18.29 12.11 -10.57
CA THR A 204 18.17 12.80 -11.85
C THR A 204 18.63 11.95 -13.02
N ASN A 205 19.69 11.15 -12.83
CA ASN A 205 20.33 10.42 -13.91
C ASN A 205 19.88 8.96 -14.04
N LEU A 206 19.46 8.33 -12.94
CA LEU A 206 19.27 6.88 -12.86
C LEU A 206 17.84 6.46 -12.53
N PHE A 207 16.91 7.39 -12.27
CA PHE A 207 15.52 7.07 -11.96
C PHE A 207 14.57 7.44 -13.10
N THR A 208 13.39 6.84 -13.07
CA THR A 208 12.29 7.22 -13.96
C THR A 208 11.88 8.65 -13.67
N ASP A 209 11.67 9.46 -14.72
CA ASP A 209 11.07 10.79 -14.64
C ASP A 209 9.89 10.81 -13.67
N GLY A 210 9.79 11.86 -12.86
CA GLY A 210 8.77 11.99 -11.83
C GLY A 210 9.14 11.41 -10.46
N SER A 211 10.17 10.55 -10.37
CA SER A 211 10.73 10.13 -9.08
C SER A 211 11.27 11.32 -8.28
N VAL A 212 11.30 11.21 -6.96
CA VAL A 212 11.61 12.32 -6.05
C VAL A 212 12.87 11.99 -5.24
N VAL A 213 13.74 12.97 -5.04
CA VAL A 213 14.88 12.87 -4.11
C VAL A 213 14.32 12.72 -2.70
N ALA A 214 14.70 11.64 -2.01
CA ALA A 214 14.25 11.42 -0.65
C ALA A 214 15.10 12.24 0.31
N GLU A 215 14.48 13.22 0.96
CA GLU A 215 15.10 14.02 2.04
C GLU A 215 14.86 13.38 3.41
N GLN A 216 13.87 12.47 3.48
CA GLN A 216 13.39 11.77 4.68
C GLN A 216 12.95 10.36 4.29
N LEU A 217 12.72 9.48 5.26
CA LEU A 217 12.25 8.10 4.98
C LEU A 217 10.81 8.07 4.48
N VAL A 218 9.96 8.92 5.05
CA VAL A 218 8.55 9.03 4.67
C VAL A 218 8.40 10.10 3.58
N PRO A 219 7.69 9.81 2.47
CA PRO A 219 7.45 10.78 1.40
C PRO A 219 6.46 11.87 1.84
N ASN A 220 6.58 13.06 1.25
CA ASN A 220 5.76 14.23 1.58
C ASN A 220 4.25 14.08 1.33
N SER A 221 3.84 13.03 0.62
CA SER A 221 2.43 12.71 0.42
C SER A 221 1.80 12.10 1.67
N ILE A 222 2.58 11.59 2.64
CA ILE A 222 2.08 10.92 3.84
C ILE A 222 2.16 11.86 5.04
N LEU A 223 0.99 12.18 5.58
CA LEU A 223 0.82 12.98 6.79
C LEU A 223 -0.23 12.30 7.70
N PRO A 224 -0.01 12.25 9.02
CA PRO A 224 1.21 12.69 9.74
C PRO A 224 2.42 11.79 9.43
N GLY A 225 3.64 12.35 9.45
CA GLY A 225 4.88 11.59 9.21
C GLY A 225 6.01 12.41 8.62
N PHE A 226 5.77 13.04 7.47
CA PHE A 226 6.75 13.89 6.82
C PHE A 226 6.92 15.23 7.55
N THR A 227 8.16 15.64 7.82
CA THR A 227 8.48 16.92 8.49
C THR A 227 8.72 18.03 7.49
N ASN A 228 7.83 19.02 7.45
CA ASN A 228 7.97 20.13 6.52
C ASN A 228 9.22 20.98 6.80
N GLY A 229 10.05 21.21 5.78
CA GLY A 229 11.26 22.02 5.86
C GLY A 229 12.49 21.31 6.43
N LEU A 230 12.39 20.02 6.79
CA LEU A 230 13.55 19.21 7.08
C LEU A 230 14.11 18.62 5.79
N GLU A 231 15.29 19.09 5.40
CA GLU A 231 16.07 18.58 4.26
C GLU A 231 17.19 17.68 4.76
N TRP A 232 17.70 16.78 3.92
CA TRP A 232 18.90 16.01 4.19
C TRP A 232 20.15 16.92 4.13
N TYR A 233 21.33 16.35 4.30
CA TYR A 233 22.57 17.10 4.16
C TYR A 233 22.84 17.41 2.68
N ASP A 234 23.16 18.67 2.38
CA ASP A 234 23.72 19.03 1.07
C ASP A 234 25.08 18.35 0.87
N THR A 235 25.36 17.92 -0.36
CA THR A 235 26.63 17.30 -0.70
C THR A 235 27.80 18.25 -0.41
N ASN A 236 28.75 17.80 0.42
CA ASN A 236 29.94 18.55 0.80
C ASN A 236 31.13 17.62 1.02
N SER A 237 31.92 17.41 -0.04
CA SER A 237 33.09 16.53 -0.04
C SER A 237 34.18 16.97 0.94
N ASN A 238 34.29 18.26 1.26
CA ASN A 238 35.29 18.75 2.23
C ASN A 238 34.91 18.33 3.65
N ASN A 239 33.66 18.60 4.07
CA ASN A 239 33.16 18.18 5.39
C ASN A 239 33.23 16.66 5.54
N ALA A 240 32.85 15.92 4.48
CA ALA A 240 32.94 14.47 4.46
C ALA A 240 34.40 14.00 4.65
N GLN A 241 35.34 14.57 3.89
CA GLN A 241 36.76 14.21 4.00
C GLN A 241 37.35 14.55 5.37
N ASP A 242 36.98 15.68 5.97
CA ASP A 242 37.41 16.05 7.32
C ASP A 242 36.95 15.02 8.36
N LEU A 243 35.66 14.64 8.34
CA LEU A 243 35.12 13.60 9.22
C LEU A 243 35.77 12.23 9.01
N ILE A 244 36.04 11.85 7.76
CA ILE A 244 36.77 10.62 7.44
C ILE A 244 38.18 10.65 8.05
N ASN A 245 38.91 11.77 7.92
CA ASN A 245 40.26 11.92 8.47
C ASN A 245 40.27 11.92 10.02
N GLU A 246 39.27 12.55 10.65
CA GLU A 246 39.12 12.60 12.10
C GLU A 246 38.78 11.25 12.72
N SER A 247 38.06 10.40 12.00
CA SER A 247 37.63 9.08 12.48
C SER A 247 38.79 8.14 12.82
N GLY A 248 39.96 8.35 12.23
CA GLY A 248 41.14 7.51 12.46
C GLY A 248 41.03 6.08 11.91
N PHE A 249 39.98 5.77 11.15
CA PHE A 249 39.83 4.46 10.50
C PHE A 249 40.78 4.30 9.31
N ASP A 250 41.26 3.07 9.14
CA ASP A 250 42.05 2.68 7.98
C ASP A 250 41.13 2.28 6.82
N PHE A 251 40.67 3.28 6.05
CA PHE A 251 39.85 3.08 4.86
C PHE A 251 40.60 2.42 3.68
N SER A 252 41.89 2.10 3.83
CA SER A 252 42.57 1.22 2.86
C SER A 252 42.08 -0.23 2.95
N LYS A 253 41.46 -0.61 4.08
CA LYS A 253 40.68 -1.82 4.20
C LYS A 253 39.37 -1.62 3.44
N LYS A 254 39.29 -2.20 2.25
CA LYS A 254 38.10 -2.13 1.39
C LYS A 254 36.85 -2.52 2.17
N ILE A 255 35.94 -1.57 2.35
CA ILE A 255 34.57 -1.83 2.82
C ILE A 255 33.71 -2.31 1.66
N SER A 256 32.56 -2.90 1.92
CA SER A 256 31.65 -3.38 0.88
C SER A 256 30.32 -2.63 0.90
N LEU A 257 29.75 -2.40 -0.30
CA LEU A 257 28.34 -2.05 -0.49
C LEU A 257 27.62 -3.25 -1.09
N ALA A 258 26.75 -3.87 -0.30
CA ALA A 258 25.90 -4.94 -0.80
C ALA A 258 24.64 -4.38 -1.47
N TYR A 259 24.17 -4.99 -2.55
CA TYR A 259 22.90 -4.63 -3.20
C TYR A 259 22.24 -5.84 -3.85
N VAL A 260 20.92 -5.77 -4.02
CA VAL A 260 20.13 -6.76 -4.75
C VAL A 260 20.03 -6.35 -6.23
N PRO A 261 20.36 -7.21 -7.21
CA PRO A 261 20.43 -6.82 -8.63
C PRO A 261 19.06 -6.75 -9.32
N THR A 262 17.99 -7.13 -8.64
CA THR A 262 16.62 -7.09 -9.18
C THR A 262 16.04 -5.68 -9.10
N ALA A 263 15.57 -5.16 -10.24
CA ALA A 263 14.91 -3.87 -10.30
C ALA A 263 13.60 -3.88 -9.48
N LYS A 264 13.39 -2.83 -8.69
CA LYS A 264 12.17 -2.59 -7.91
C LYS A 264 11.73 -1.13 -8.09
N ASP A 265 10.51 -0.80 -7.69
CA ASP A 265 9.98 0.56 -7.88
C ASP A 265 10.84 1.63 -7.19
N TYR A 266 11.37 1.34 -6.00
CA TYR A 266 12.30 2.21 -5.29
C TYR A 266 13.74 2.17 -5.84
N LEU A 267 14.13 1.16 -6.62
CA LEU A 267 15.48 0.99 -7.16
C LEU A 267 15.43 0.38 -8.57
N PRO A 268 15.16 1.19 -9.61
CA PRO A 268 14.95 0.69 -10.97
C PRO A 268 16.25 0.24 -11.66
N ASN A 269 17.41 0.77 -11.24
CA ASN A 269 18.72 0.48 -11.84
C ASN A 269 19.78 0.13 -10.77
N PRO A 270 19.68 -1.05 -10.10
CA PRO A 270 20.48 -1.36 -8.91
C PRO A 270 21.99 -1.25 -9.11
N ALA A 271 22.52 -1.86 -10.17
CA ALA A 271 23.95 -1.88 -10.44
C ALA A 271 24.50 -0.48 -10.73
N GLN A 272 23.78 0.33 -11.52
CA GLN A 272 24.20 1.69 -11.85
C GLN A 272 24.18 2.60 -10.62
N VAL A 273 23.16 2.50 -9.77
CA VAL A 273 23.08 3.28 -8.53
C VAL A 273 24.22 2.90 -7.57
N ALA A 274 24.49 1.60 -7.40
CA ALA A 274 25.60 1.14 -6.57
C ALA A 274 26.97 1.62 -7.09
N GLN A 275 27.14 1.66 -8.42
CA GLN A 275 28.35 2.19 -9.05
C GLN A 275 28.50 3.70 -8.84
N GLU A 276 27.43 4.48 -8.97
CA GLU A 276 27.47 5.92 -8.72
C GLU A 276 27.86 6.23 -7.27
N ILE A 277 27.22 5.55 -6.29
CA ILE A 277 27.57 5.67 -4.87
C ILE A 277 29.05 5.35 -4.65
N ARG A 278 29.59 4.29 -5.28
CA ARG A 278 31.04 3.98 -5.18
C ARG A 278 31.89 5.13 -5.70
N GLU A 279 31.55 5.71 -6.85
CA GLU A 279 32.34 6.79 -7.42
C GLU A 279 32.27 8.08 -6.60
N GLU A 280 31.11 8.38 -5.98
CA GLU A 280 30.94 9.49 -5.05
C GLU A 280 31.79 9.29 -3.79
N LEU A 281 31.74 8.09 -3.16
CA LEU A 281 32.54 7.78 -1.98
C LEU A 281 34.05 7.74 -2.26
N ARG A 282 34.46 7.35 -3.47
CA ARG A 282 35.87 7.38 -3.88
C ARG A 282 36.45 8.79 -3.86
N GLN A 283 35.64 9.83 -4.08
CA GLN A 283 36.09 11.22 -4.08
C GLN A 283 36.53 11.71 -2.69
N ILE A 284 35.99 11.13 -1.62
CA ILE A 284 36.37 11.44 -0.23
C ILE A 284 37.44 10.47 0.32
N GLY A 285 37.98 9.58 -0.52
CA GLY A 285 39.03 8.63 -0.13
C GLY A 285 38.53 7.29 0.40
N VAL A 286 37.24 6.98 0.25
CA VAL A 286 36.64 5.72 0.69
C VAL A 286 36.48 4.78 -0.52
N ASP A 287 37.34 3.77 -0.63
CA ASP A 287 37.25 2.75 -1.70
C ASP A 287 36.35 1.59 -1.26
N ILE A 288 35.24 1.39 -1.98
CA ILE A 288 34.25 0.36 -1.67
C ILE A 288 34.20 -0.74 -2.73
N LYS A 289 34.04 -1.98 -2.28
CA LYS A 289 33.75 -3.14 -3.13
C LYS A 289 32.24 -3.28 -3.28
N LEU A 290 31.77 -3.42 -4.52
CA LEU A 290 30.38 -3.78 -4.76
C LEU A 290 30.18 -5.28 -4.60
N VAL A 291 29.14 -5.67 -3.86
CA VAL A 291 28.78 -7.07 -3.62
C VAL A 291 27.34 -7.26 -4.05
N GLU A 292 27.14 -8.04 -5.11
CA GLU A 292 25.81 -8.42 -5.58
C GLU A 292 25.35 -9.66 -4.83
N LEU A 293 24.16 -9.59 -4.22
CA LEU A 293 23.56 -10.68 -3.45
C LEU A 293 22.09 -10.84 -3.85
N THR A 294 21.56 -12.05 -3.76
CA THR A 294 20.10 -12.23 -3.68
C THR A 294 19.59 -11.58 -2.38
N GLU A 295 18.28 -11.30 -2.31
CA GLU A 295 17.69 -10.71 -1.09
C GLU A 295 17.86 -11.63 0.13
N GLN A 296 17.71 -12.94 -0.06
CA GLN A 296 17.95 -13.92 1.00
C GLN A 296 19.41 -13.88 1.48
N GLU A 297 20.38 -13.93 0.56
CA GLU A 297 21.80 -13.87 0.90
C GLU A 297 22.15 -12.55 1.60
N LEU A 298 21.60 -11.42 1.15
CA LEU A 298 21.80 -10.12 1.80
C LEU A 298 21.39 -10.17 3.27
N PHE A 299 20.18 -10.65 3.57
CA PHE A 299 19.72 -10.76 4.96
C PHE A 299 20.52 -11.77 5.78
N GLU A 300 20.98 -12.87 5.18
CA GLU A 300 21.86 -13.83 5.86
C GLU A 300 23.20 -13.20 6.24
N GLU A 301 23.82 -12.42 5.35
CA GLU A 301 25.10 -11.76 5.62
C GLU A 301 24.95 -10.59 6.61
N LEU A 302 23.84 -9.85 6.57
CA LEU A 302 23.53 -8.79 7.54
C LEU A 302 23.32 -9.35 8.95
N LYS A 303 22.69 -10.53 9.09
CA LYS A 303 22.53 -11.22 10.39
C LYS A 303 23.87 -11.65 11.00
N LYS A 304 24.84 -11.98 10.15
CA LYS A 304 26.20 -12.39 10.57
C LYS A 304 27.13 -11.20 10.84
N ASP A 305 26.68 -9.96 10.60
CA ASP A 305 27.49 -8.75 10.68
C ASP A 305 28.69 -8.74 9.70
N GLU A 306 28.62 -9.49 8.59
CA GLU A 306 29.66 -9.55 7.54
C GLU A 306 29.56 -8.37 6.54
N ILE A 307 28.37 -7.77 6.44
CA ILE A 307 28.10 -6.58 5.62
C ILE A 307 27.71 -5.43 6.54
N GLY A 308 28.50 -4.34 6.48
CA GLY A 308 28.26 -3.12 7.25
C GLY A 308 27.45 -2.05 6.50
N MET A 309 27.44 -2.07 5.17
CA MET A 309 26.72 -1.09 4.34
C MET A 309 26.04 -1.76 3.16
N PHE A 310 24.79 -1.37 2.93
CA PHE A 310 23.94 -2.01 1.94
C PHE A 310 22.96 -1.01 1.32
N LEU A 311 22.59 -1.26 0.06
CA LEU A 311 21.57 -0.51 -0.67
C LEU A 311 20.27 -1.32 -0.63
N TYR A 312 19.24 -0.77 0.00
CA TYR A 312 17.94 -1.45 0.14
C TYR A 312 16.81 -0.44 0.18
N GLY A 313 15.57 -0.91 0.11
CA GLY A 313 14.42 -0.03 0.17
C GLY A 313 13.21 -0.72 0.75
N VAL A 314 12.28 0.11 1.23
CA VAL A 314 11.00 -0.31 1.78
C VAL A 314 9.92 0.18 0.85
N SER A 315 8.98 -0.70 0.52
CA SER A 315 7.67 -0.32 -0.01
C SER A 315 6.65 -0.60 1.07
N VAL A 316 5.71 0.32 1.29
CA VAL A 316 4.64 0.17 2.28
C VAL A 316 3.32 -0.11 1.59
N ASP A 317 2.43 -0.78 2.31
CA ASP A 317 1.16 -1.28 1.76
C ASP A 317 0.02 -0.28 1.98
N PHE A 318 0.08 0.51 3.06
CA PHE A 318 -0.86 1.58 3.34
C PHE A 318 -0.11 2.88 3.66
N PRO A 319 -0.70 4.05 3.35
CA PRO A 319 0.02 5.32 3.39
C PRO A 319 -0.06 5.97 4.78
N ASP A 320 0.48 5.27 5.79
CA ASP A 320 0.71 5.79 7.13
C ASP A 320 2.20 5.67 7.47
N ALA A 321 2.72 6.64 8.22
CA ALA A 321 4.12 6.69 8.59
C ALA A 321 4.57 5.53 9.50
N SER A 322 3.66 4.93 10.28
CA SER A 322 3.95 3.74 11.07
C SER A 322 4.43 2.58 10.20
N ASN A 323 3.90 2.44 8.98
CA ASN A 323 4.31 1.38 8.06
C ASN A 323 5.78 1.52 7.60
N PHE A 324 6.38 2.71 7.73
CA PHE A 324 7.82 2.92 7.53
C PHE A 324 8.59 2.79 8.84
N TYR A 325 8.27 3.64 9.82
CA TYR A 325 9.12 3.79 11.01
C TYR A 325 9.04 2.59 11.93
N ASP A 326 7.86 2.00 12.12
CA ASP A 326 7.71 0.85 13.00
C ASP A 326 8.46 -0.34 12.39
N TYR A 327 8.33 -0.57 11.09
CA TYR A 327 9.10 -1.61 10.40
C TYR A 327 10.62 -1.42 10.54
N LEU A 328 11.12 -0.20 10.32
CA LEU A 328 12.55 0.09 10.29
C LEU A 328 13.21 0.18 11.68
N PHE A 329 12.47 0.56 12.73
CA PHE A 329 13.04 0.86 14.05
C PHE A 329 12.43 0.06 15.20
N LEU A 330 11.18 -0.41 15.10
CA LEU A 330 10.52 -1.17 16.17
C LEU A 330 10.31 -2.66 15.84
N GLY A 331 10.27 -3.00 14.56
CA GLY A 331 9.81 -4.27 14.03
C GLY A 331 10.90 -5.08 13.34
N ASP A 332 10.52 -5.73 12.23
CA ASP A 332 11.26 -6.84 11.61
C ASP A 332 12.45 -6.43 10.72
N PHE A 333 13.03 -5.25 10.94
CA PHE A 333 14.22 -4.79 10.22
C PHE A 333 15.45 -4.62 11.15
N PRO A 334 15.99 -5.69 11.75
CA PRO A 334 17.09 -5.63 12.73
C PRO A 334 18.48 -5.39 12.10
N TYR A 335 18.54 -4.88 10.87
CA TYR A 335 19.77 -4.86 10.06
C TYR A 335 20.57 -3.56 10.19
N LEU A 336 20.10 -2.59 10.97
CA LEU A 336 20.82 -1.35 11.29
C LEU A 336 21.79 -1.48 12.48
N GLY A 337 21.83 -2.67 13.10
CA GLY A 337 22.74 -3.01 14.18
C GLY A 337 22.10 -2.92 15.57
N ASN A 338 22.83 -2.34 16.52
CA ASN A 338 22.32 -2.00 17.84
C ASN A 338 21.18 -0.99 17.74
N SER A 339 20.25 -1.08 18.69
CA SER A 339 19.11 -0.18 18.89
C SER A 339 19.52 1.30 18.90
N TYR A 340 18.61 2.14 18.42
CA TYR A 340 18.65 3.61 18.54
C TYR A 340 17.54 4.06 19.48
N PRO A 341 17.74 4.02 20.82
CA PRO A 341 16.66 4.15 21.79
C PRO A 341 15.85 5.43 21.66
N GLU A 342 16.49 6.55 21.30
CA GLU A 342 15.85 7.84 21.11
C GLU A 342 14.92 7.85 19.90
N ILE A 343 15.35 7.23 18.78
CA ILE A 343 14.50 7.07 17.58
C ILE A 343 13.32 6.18 17.94
N GLU A 344 13.58 5.01 18.56
CA GLU A 344 12.54 4.06 18.92
C GLU A 344 11.52 4.63 19.91
N GLU A 345 11.96 5.41 20.90
CA GLU A 345 11.06 6.09 21.84
C GLU A 345 10.14 7.06 21.12
N SER A 346 10.69 7.89 20.23
CA SER A 346 9.91 8.84 19.43
C SER A 346 8.91 8.14 18.50
N VAL A 347 9.30 7.02 17.87
CA VAL A 347 8.39 6.21 17.04
C VAL A 347 7.28 5.59 17.90
N ARG A 348 7.58 5.03 19.07
CA ARG A 348 6.57 4.47 19.99
C ARG A 348 5.56 5.53 20.47
N LEU A 349 6.04 6.74 20.78
CA LEU A 349 5.16 7.86 21.15
C LEU A 349 4.26 8.29 19.99
N ALA A 350 4.76 8.28 18.75
CA ALA A 350 3.95 8.57 17.57
C ALA A 350 2.89 7.49 17.30
N ALA A 351 3.24 6.21 17.45
CA ALA A 351 2.32 5.09 17.22
C ALA A 351 1.17 5.07 18.23
N GLY A 352 1.46 5.41 19.51
CA GLY A 352 0.48 5.42 20.60
C GLY A 352 -0.35 6.70 20.75
N ALA A 353 -0.16 7.71 19.90
CA ALA A 353 -0.89 8.97 19.98
C ALA A 353 -2.18 8.95 19.13
N ALA A 354 -3.30 9.33 19.74
CA ALA A 354 -4.61 9.32 19.08
C ALA A 354 -4.84 10.46 18.09
N ASP A 355 -4.26 11.64 18.33
CA ASP A 355 -4.47 12.81 17.48
C ASP A 355 -3.30 13.05 16.51
N GLU A 356 -3.62 13.42 15.27
CA GLU A 356 -2.64 13.63 14.19
C GLU A 356 -1.55 14.65 14.53
N ARG A 357 -1.87 15.66 15.35
CA ARG A 357 -0.91 16.70 15.72
C ARG A 357 0.17 16.14 16.64
N THR A 358 -0.20 15.41 17.68
CA THR A 358 0.75 14.75 18.57
C THR A 358 1.55 13.69 17.82
N ARG A 359 0.93 12.93 16.91
CA ARG A 359 1.64 12.00 16.01
C ARG A 359 2.71 12.73 15.18
N GLN A 360 2.35 13.81 14.50
CA GLN A 360 3.27 14.60 13.68
C GLN A 360 4.44 15.17 14.50
N GLN A 361 4.19 15.67 15.72
CA GLN A 361 5.25 16.21 16.58
C GLN A 361 6.29 15.15 16.95
N ASN A 362 5.87 13.92 17.23
CA ASN A 362 6.78 12.81 17.49
C ASN A 362 7.50 12.37 16.20
N TYR A 363 6.83 12.34 15.04
CA TYR A 363 7.52 12.07 13.79
C TYR A 363 8.52 13.16 13.39
N ASP A 364 8.28 14.42 13.75
CA ASP A 364 9.25 15.51 13.58
C ASP A 364 10.54 15.27 14.36
N GLU A 365 10.42 14.80 15.59
CA GLU A 365 11.57 14.41 16.40
C GLU A 365 12.25 13.15 15.85
N THR A 366 11.49 12.14 15.41
CA THR A 366 12.01 10.94 14.75
C THR A 366 12.86 11.30 13.53
N ASN A 367 12.36 12.16 12.65
CA ASN A 367 13.08 12.57 11.45
C ASN A 367 14.34 13.39 11.78
N ARG A 368 14.27 14.26 12.79
CA ARG A 368 15.43 15.01 13.29
C ARG A 368 16.52 14.06 13.80
N LEU A 369 16.15 13.04 14.58
CA LEU A 369 17.07 12.03 15.13
C LEU A 369 17.67 11.14 14.03
N ILE A 370 16.89 10.72 13.03
CA ILE A 370 17.41 9.98 11.88
C ILE A 370 18.47 10.81 11.13
N LYS A 371 18.20 12.10 10.90
CA LYS A 371 19.19 13.00 10.30
C LYS A 371 20.43 13.16 11.17
N GLU A 372 20.30 13.27 12.48
CA GLU A 372 21.42 13.47 13.40
C GLU A 372 22.30 12.21 13.55
N LEU A 373 21.68 11.06 13.78
CA LEU A 373 22.35 9.80 14.09
C LEU A 373 22.78 9.02 12.85
N VAL A 374 22.20 9.37 11.69
CA VAL A 374 22.48 8.82 10.36
C VAL A 374 22.52 7.29 10.35
N PRO A 375 21.48 6.58 10.84
CA PRO A 375 21.41 5.12 10.70
C PRO A 375 21.23 4.71 9.23
N ILE A 376 20.60 5.60 8.46
CA ILE A 376 20.17 5.42 7.08
C ILE A 376 20.38 6.74 6.34
N ILE A 377 20.81 6.67 5.07
CA ILE A 377 20.85 7.81 4.15
C ILE A 377 19.71 7.64 3.12
N PRO A 378 18.66 8.49 3.14
CA PRO A 378 17.59 8.44 2.15
C PRO A 378 18.11 8.85 0.76
N VAL A 379 17.67 8.15 -0.28
CA VAL A 379 18.13 8.37 -1.65
C VAL A 379 16.97 8.80 -2.54
N ALA A 380 15.93 7.96 -2.65
CA ALA A 380 14.87 8.19 -3.61
C ALA A 380 13.51 7.67 -3.15
N HIS A 381 12.46 8.39 -3.52
CA HIS A 381 11.12 7.85 -3.63
C HIS A 381 10.85 7.55 -5.10
N GLY A 382 10.90 6.27 -5.47
CA GLY A 382 10.71 5.83 -6.84
C GLY A 382 9.25 5.92 -7.26
N ARG A 383 8.98 6.43 -8.46
CA ARG A 383 7.61 6.57 -8.97
C ARG A 383 7.31 5.62 -10.12
N THR A 384 6.06 5.20 -10.14
CA THR A 384 5.44 4.55 -11.30
C THR A 384 4.41 5.51 -11.90
N ALA A 385 3.95 5.19 -13.10
CA ALA A 385 3.01 6.03 -13.82
C ALA A 385 1.89 5.20 -14.43
N ILE A 386 0.83 5.91 -14.76
CA ILE A 386 -0.18 5.50 -15.73
C ILE A 386 -0.28 6.58 -16.79
N VAL A 387 -0.54 6.17 -18.02
CA VAL A 387 -0.74 7.13 -19.12
C VAL A 387 -2.15 6.95 -19.63
N PHE A 388 -2.88 8.06 -19.73
CA PHE A 388 -4.15 8.10 -20.42
C PHE A 388 -4.06 8.98 -21.66
N ARG A 389 -4.89 8.69 -22.65
CA ARG A 389 -5.11 9.61 -23.75
C ARG A 389 -5.68 10.94 -23.23
N SER A 390 -5.34 12.03 -23.90
CA SER A 390 -5.69 13.38 -23.46
C SER A 390 -7.20 13.71 -23.51
N ASN A 391 -8.00 12.90 -24.21
CA ASN A 391 -9.46 12.99 -24.19
C ASN A 391 -10.09 12.51 -22.87
N ILE A 392 -9.39 11.69 -22.07
CA ILE A 392 -9.90 11.22 -20.79
C ILE A 392 -9.89 12.35 -19.77
N GLN A 393 -11.05 12.65 -19.21
CA GLN A 393 -11.24 13.73 -18.24
C GLN A 393 -11.43 13.18 -16.83
N GLY A 394 -11.06 14.00 -15.83
CA GLY A 394 -11.30 13.70 -14.42
C GLY A 394 -10.33 12.70 -13.80
N VAL A 395 -9.17 12.44 -14.44
CA VAL A 395 -8.16 11.52 -13.92
C VAL A 395 -7.53 12.08 -12.64
N VAL A 396 -7.69 11.34 -11.54
CA VAL A 396 -7.05 11.58 -10.26
C VAL A 396 -6.43 10.27 -9.78
N ILE A 397 -5.19 10.35 -9.31
CA ILE A 397 -4.42 9.19 -8.86
C ILE A 397 -4.48 9.11 -7.33
N GLY A 398 -4.87 7.97 -6.80
CA GLY A 398 -4.79 7.66 -5.38
C GLY A 398 -3.51 6.90 -5.03
N PRO A 399 -3.29 6.61 -3.73
CA PRO A 399 -2.13 5.85 -3.27
C PRO A 399 -2.09 4.43 -3.82
N MET A 400 -3.26 3.81 -4.00
CA MET A 400 -3.39 2.44 -4.51
C MET A 400 -3.80 2.37 -5.98
N ASN A 401 -4.85 3.11 -6.37
CA ASN A 401 -5.50 3.00 -7.67
C ASN A 401 -5.96 4.37 -8.19
N GLU A 402 -6.39 4.44 -9.44
CA GLU A 402 -6.99 5.63 -10.03
C GLU A 402 -8.51 5.69 -9.78
N ASN A 403 -9.08 6.88 -9.90
CA ASN A 403 -10.53 7.12 -9.76
C ASN A 403 -11.34 6.71 -11.00
N ILE A 404 -11.13 5.50 -11.53
CA ILE A 404 -11.69 5.06 -12.83
C ILE A 404 -13.22 5.27 -12.92
N ALA A 405 -13.95 5.06 -11.83
CA ALA A 405 -15.39 5.28 -11.77
C ALA A 405 -15.80 6.75 -12.01
N GLU A 406 -14.94 7.71 -11.67
CA GLU A 406 -15.17 9.15 -11.81
C GLU A 406 -14.58 9.71 -13.12
N MET A 407 -13.81 8.92 -13.87
CA MET A 407 -13.28 9.32 -15.17
C MET A 407 -14.38 9.32 -16.24
N SER A 408 -14.21 10.16 -17.26
CA SER A 408 -15.15 10.22 -18.39
C SER A 408 -14.43 10.17 -19.74
N ASN A 409 -15.10 9.51 -20.70
CA ASN A 409 -14.76 9.49 -22.11
C ASN A 409 -16.01 9.81 -22.94
N ILE A 410 -15.83 10.43 -24.11
CA ILE A 410 -16.95 10.80 -25.00
C ILE A 410 -17.69 9.58 -25.55
N GLU A 411 -17.00 8.43 -25.64
CA GLU A 411 -17.55 7.17 -26.14
C GLU A 411 -18.28 6.36 -25.05
N ASP A 412 -18.37 6.90 -23.82
CA ASP A 412 -18.94 6.24 -22.64
C ASP A 412 -18.34 4.85 -22.33
N LYS A 413 -17.11 4.63 -22.83
CA LYS A 413 -16.28 3.47 -22.59
C LYS A 413 -14.83 3.89 -22.36
N ILE A 414 -14.15 3.27 -21.40
CA ILE A 414 -12.70 3.45 -21.20
C ILE A 414 -12.02 2.09 -21.32
N VAL A 415 -11.02 1.99 -22.19
CA VAL A 415 -10.21 0.77 -22.38
C VAL A 415 -8.81 0.96 -21.82
N ILE A 416 -8.39 0.08 -20.92
CA ILE A 416 -7.10 0.17 -20.24
C ILE A 416 -6.32 -1.13 -20.45
N ILE A 417 -5.04 -1.04 -20.82
CA ILE A 417 -4.13 -2.18 -20.81
C ILE A 417 -3.33 -2.19 -19.51
N GLN A 418 -3.51 -3.23 -18.70
CA GLN A 418 -2.66 -3.53 -17.53
C GLN A 418 -1.60 -4.58 -17.86
N SER A 419 -0.70 -4.88 -16.93
CA SER A 419 0.46 -5.74 -17.23
C SER A 419 0.09 -7.21 -17.37
N SER A 420 -0.88 -7.70 -16.60
CA SER A 420 -1.31 -9.10 -16.65
C SER A 420 -2.80 -9.25 -16.32
N GLU A 421 -3.36 -10.41 -16.66
CA GLU A 421 -4.70 -10.82 -16.24
C GLU A 421 -4.77 -10.83 -14.69
N PRO A 422 -5.87 -10.38 -14.07
CA PRO A 422 -6.05 -10.55 -12.62
C PRO A 422 -6.08 -12.04 -12.28
N VAL A 423 -5.42 -12.44 -11.19
CA VAL A 423 -5.31 -13.85 -10.77
C VAL A 423 -6.68 -14.41 -10.39
N THR A 424 -7.56 -13.55 -9.90
CA THR A 424 -8.95 -13.85 -9.52
C THR A 424 -9.78 -12.57 -9.58
N LEU A 425 -11.08 -12.69 -9.36
CA LEU A 425 -12.00 -11.55 -9.25
C LEU A 425 -12.56 -11.41 -7.83
N TRP A 426 -11.85 -11.96 -6.84
CA TRP A 426 -12.18 -11.88 -5.41
C TRP A 426 -10.94 -11.42 -4.60
N PRO A 427 -11.02 -10.33 -3.80
CA PRO A 427 -9.81 -9.65 -3.34
C PRO A 427 -9.16 -10.23 -2.08
N SER A 428 -9.88 -10.94 -1.21
CA SER A 428 -9.48 -11.05 0.20
C SER A 428 -8.27 -11.94 0.51
N ASP A 429 -7.82 -12.80 -0.42
CA ASP A 429 -6.64 -13.68 -0.25
C ASP A 429 -5.64 -13.51 -1.40
N GLU A 430 -5.43 -12.26 -1.83
CA GLU A 430 -4.59 -11.95 -2.99
C GLU A 430 -3.48 -10.98 -2.65
N THR A 431 -2.41 -11.02 -3.45
CA THR A 431 -1.25 -10.15 -3.31
C THR A 431 -0.91 -9.36 -4.59
N ASP A 432 -1.71 -9.52 -5.63
CA ASP A 432 -1.47 -8.97 -6.95
C ASP A 432 -2.22 -7.66 -7.19
N GLN A 433 -1.49 -6.64 -7.66
CA GLN A 433 -2.05 -5.31 -7.94
C GLN A 433 -3.06 -5.33 -9.11
N ASN A 434 -2.87 -6.20 -10.11
CA ASN A 434 -3.77 -6.28 -11.26
C ASN A 434 -5.18 -6.74 -10.82
N THR A 435 -5.22 -7.66 -9.86
CA THR A 435 -6.43 -8.09 -9.15
C THR A 435 -7.05 -6.93 -8.38
N PHE A 436 -6.30 -6.26 -7.51
CA PHE A 436 -6.81 -5.16 -6.69
C PHE A 436 -7.40 -4.01 -7.49
N ARG A 437 -6.80 -3.70 -8.65
CA ARG A 437 -7.27 -2.62 -9.51
C ARG A 437 -8.66 -2.90 -10.09
N VAL A 438 -8.93 -4.15 -10.45
CA VAL A 438 -10.24 -4.60 -10.94
C VAL A 438 -11.23 -4.75 -9.80
N THR A 439 -10.86 -5.43 -8.72
CA THR A 439 -11.77 -5.74 -7.61
C THR A 439 -12.20 -4.50 -6.84
N SER A 440 -11.38 -3.44 -6.81
CA SER A 440 -11.79 -2.12 -6.26
C SER A 440 -12.95 -1.46 -7.03
N LEU A 441 -13.29 -1.95 -8.23
CA LEU A 441 -14.48 -1.52 -8.98
C LEU A 441 -15.69 -2.43 -8.76
N LEU A 442 -15.49 -3.62 -8.21
CA LEU A 442 -16.52 -4.63 -7.96
C LEU A 442 -16.98 -4.65 -6.51
N TYR A 443 -16.09 -4.31 -5.57
CA TYR A 443 -16.31 -4.36 -4.13
C TYR A 443 -15.92 -3.04 -3.46
N ASP A 444 -16.54 -2.76 -2.32
CA ASP A 444 -16.21 -1.63 -1.47
C ASP A 444 -15.69 -2.09 -0.10
N THR A 445 -14.74 -1.36 0.46
CA THR A 445 -14.23 -1.45 1.85
C THR A 445 -15.03 -0.54 2.79
N LEU A 446 -14.86 -0.70 4.11
CA LEU A 446 -15.48 0.20 5.12
C LEU A 446 -15.10 1.67 4.91
N VAL A 447 -13.82 1.90 4.65
CA VAL A 447 -13.22 3.20 4.40
C VAL A 447 -12.32 3.10 3.17
N LYS A 448 -11.95 4.21 2.55
CA LYS A 448 -11.11 4.20 1.33
C LYS A 448 -10.05 5.28 1.36
N TYR A 449 -8.98 5.09 0.61
CA TYR A 449 -8.03 6.15 0.35
C TYR A 449 -8.65 7.23 -0.53
N ALA A 450 -8.44 8.48 -0.15
CA ALA A 450 -8.80 9.60 -1.00
C ALA A 450 -7.93 9.64 -2.27
N TYR A 451 -8.52 10.04 -3.39
CA TYR A 451 -7.76 10.30 -4.62
C TYR A 451 -7.07 11.67 -4.54
N GLY A 452 -5.82 11.76 -4.98
CA GLY A 452 -5.01 12.99 -5.00
C GLY A 452 -4.27 13.30 -3.69
N GLU A 453 -4.55 12.55 -2.63
CA GLU A 453 -3.91 12.63 -1.32
C GLU A 453 -3.76 11.22 -0.74
N THR A 454 -3.29 11.08 0.50
CA THR A 454 -3.17 9.76 1.16
C THR A 454 -4.11 9.55 2.33
N SER A 455 -4.94 10.53 2.67
CA SER A 455 -5.87 10.44 3.80
C SER A 455 -6.94 9.38 3.58
N VAL A 456 -7.43 8.80 4.67
CA VAL A 456 -8.57 7.87 4.67
C VAL A 456 -9.89 8.65 4.71
N LYS A 457 -10.87 8.22 3.93
CA LYS A 457 -12.22 8.79 3.86
C LYS A 457 -13.30 7.73 4.07
N PRO A 458 -14.50 8.13 4.52
CA PRO A 458 -15.67 7.26 4.57
C PRO A 458 -15.94 6.54 3.25
N ASN A 459 -16.31 5.25 3.33
CA ASN A 459 -16.83 4.48 2.20
C ASN A 459 -18.12 3.75 2.63
N LEU A 460 -18.14 2.43 2.82
CA LEU A 460 -19.34 1.75 3.36
C LEU A 460 -19.70 2.20 4.78
N ALA A 461 -18.71 2.57 5.58
CA ALA A 461 -18.92 3.32 6.81
C ALA A 461 -19.16 4.80 6.49
N GLU A 462 -20.19 5.40 7.06
CA GLU A 462 -20.47 6.83 6.98
C GLU A 462 -19.49 7.66 7.82
N TYR A 463 -19.16 7.15 9.01
CA TYR A 463 -18.13 7.69 9.89
C TYR A 463 -17.62 6.60 10.86
N TRP A 464 -16.52 6.89 11.54
CA TRP A 464 -15.98 6.07 12.60
C TRP A 464 -15.49 6.92 13.76
N ILE A 465 -15.35 6.29 14.93
CA ILE A 465 -14.76 6.88 16.13
C ILE A 465 -13.83 5.86 16.78
N SER A 466 -12.79 6.35 17.47
CA SER A 466 -11.92 5.53 18.32
C SER A 466 -12.08 5.93 19.79
N ASN A 467 -11.68 5.05 20.70
CA ASN A 467 -11.39 5.44 22.08
C ASN A 467 -10.03 6.17 22.17
N ASP A 468 -9.76 6.78 23.33
CA ASP A 468 -8.52 7.54 23.57
C ASP A 468 -7.26 6.66 23.49
N ASP A 469 -7.39 5.36 23.82
CA ASP A 469 -6.29 4.39 23.83
C ASP A 469 -6.07 3.72 22.45
N LEU A 470 -6.87 4.06 21.43
CA LEU A 470 -6.82 3.46 20.08
C LEU A 470 -6.95 1.93 20.04
N THR A 471 -7.61 1.36 21.04
CA THR A 471 -7.85 -0.09 21.19
C THR A 471 -9.29 -0.47 20.87
N GLU A 472 -10.18 0.50 20.66
CA GLU A 472 -11.56 0.27 20.25
C GLU A 472 -11.93 1.25 19.14
N TRP A 473 -12.48 0.72 18.05
CA TRP A 473 -12.94 1.49 16.89
C TRP A 473 -14.36 1.09 16.53
N THR A 474 -15.26 2.07 16.44
CA THR A 474 -16.66 1.87 16.07
C THR A 474 -16.95 2.51 14.72
N PHE A 475 -17.39 1.71 13.76
CA PHE A 475 -17.77 2.11 12.41
C PHE A 475 -19.29 2.09 12.27
N ASN A 476 -19.88 3.21 11.83
CA ASN A 476 -21.31 3.31 11.55
C ASN A 476 -21.52 3.17 10.06
N LEU A 477 -22.26 2.15 9.64
CA LEU A 477 -22.49 1.77 8.25
C LEU A 477 -23.54 2.68 7.61
N ARG A 478 -23.42 2.86 6.30
CA ARG A 478 -24.45 3.52 5.49
C ARG A 478 -25.67 2.62 5.36
N PHE A 479 -26.85 3.24 5.44
CA PHE A 479 -28.11 2.57 5.15
C PHE A 479 -28.29 2.33 3.64
N LYS A 480 -29.05 1.29 3.27
CA LYS A 480 -29.46 1.03 1.88
C LYS A 480 -28.30 0.86 0.90
N VAL A 481 -27.21 0.25 1.38
CA VAL A 481 -26.17 -0.27 0.50
C VAL A 481 -26.57 -1.69 0.13
N TYR A 482 -26.51 -2.03 -1.15
CA TYR A 482 -26.90 -3.35 -1.64
C TYR A 482 -25.74 -4.02 -2.36
N PHE A 483 -25.64 -5.33 -2.19
CA PHE A 483 -24.84 -6.18 -3.06
C PHE A 483 -25.52 -6.33 -4.43
N GLN A 484 -24.80 -6.88 -5.41
CA GLN A 484 -25.27 -7.01 -6.79
C GLN A 484 -26.52 -7.90 -6.94
N ASP A 485 -26.72 -8.85 -6.04
CA ASP A 485 -27.91 -9.71 -5.97
C ASP A 485 -29.12 -9.04 -5.28
N GLY A 486 -28.93 -7.86 -4.70
CA GLY A 486 -29.97 -7.07 -4.05
C GLY A 486 -30.10 -7.29 -2.54
N LYS A 487 -29.26 -8.12 -1.91
CA LYS A 487 -29.18 -8.19 -0.44
C LYS A 487 -28.69 -6.86 0.11
N GLU A 488 -29.35 -6.35 1.15
CA GLU A 488 -28.86 -5.17 1.88
C GLU A 488 -27.66 -5.55 2.73
N LEU A 489 -26.60 -4.75 2.66
CA LEU A 489 -25.41 -4.92 3.50
C LEU A 489 -25.73 -4.55 4.94
N ASP A 490 -25.29 -5.39 5.87
CA ASP A 490 -25.38 -5.12 7.31
C ASP A 490 -24.06 -5.40 8.05
N ALA A 491 -24.08 -5.19 9.37
CA ALA A 491 -22.91 -5.39 10.23
C ALA A 491 -22.45 -6.86 10.31
N ASN A 492 -23.33 -7.85 10.09
CA ASN A 492 -22.94 -9.26 10.09
C ASN A 492 -22.12 -9.62 8.85
N ASP A 493 -22.34 -8.97 7.70
CA ASP A 493 -21.48 -9.13 6.52
C ASP A 493 -20.03 -8.73 6.81
N VAL A 494 -19.84 -7.68 7.61
CA VAL A 494 -18.50 -7.25 8.05
C VAL A 494 -17.89 -8.29 8.98
N VAL A 495 -18.63 -8.76 9.99
CA VAL A 495 -18.15 -9.80 10.92
C VAL A 495 -17.79 -11.08 10.17
N ALA A 496 -18.63 -11.53 9.23
CA ALA A 496 -18.39 -12.72 8.42
C ALA A 496 -17.15 -12.58 7.52
N THR A 497 -16.98 -11.40 6.89
CA THR A 497 -15.79 -11.09 6.09
C THR A 497 -14.52 -11.21 6.93
N PHE A 498 -14.48 -10.57 8.09
CA PHE A 498 -13.30 -10.62 8.97
C PHE A 498 -13.10 -12.00 9.59
N SER A 499 -14.16 -12.70 9.97
CA SER A 499 -14.06 -14.07 10.49
C SER A 499 -13.45 -15.02 9.45
N ALA A 500 -13.86 -14.93 8.18
CA ALA A 500 -13.30 -15.76 7.12
C ALA A 500 -11.80 -15.51 6.87
N MET A 501 -11.29 -14.29 7.11
CA MET A 501 -9.85 -13.99 6.99
C MET A 501 -9.07 -14.31 8.27
N TRP A 502 -9.69 -14.13 9.44
CA TRP A 502 -9.00 -14.14 10.74
C TRP A 502 -9.06 -15.49 11.48
N ASN A 503 -10.16 -16.22 11.37
CA ASN A 503 -10.45 -17.41 12.18
C ASN A 503 -10.23 -18.70 11.38
N GLU A 504 -9.16 -19.43 11.69
CA GLU A 504 -8.82 -20.70 11.03
C GLU A 504 -9.92 -21.77 11.19
N GLY A 505 -10.76 -21.64 12.22
CA GLY A 505 -11.91 -22.52 12.46
C GLY A 505 -13.17 -22.15 11.69
N ASP A 506 -13.20 -21.02 11.01
CA ASP A 506 -14.34 -20.61 10.19
C ASP A 506 -14.43 -21.51 8.94
N PRO A 507 -15.60 -22.12 8.64
CA PRO A 507 -15.79 -22.89 7.40
C PRO A 507 -15.47 -22.10 6.12
N ASN A 508 -15.49 -20.77 6.18
CA ASN A 508 -15.16 -19.87 5.08
C ASN A 508 -13.68 -19.46 5.04
N HIS A 509 -12.85 -19.89 6.01
CA HIS A 509 -11.40 -19.64 5.99
C HIS A 509 -10.69 -20.58 5.01
N ARG A 510 -10.87 -20.31 3.72
CA ARG A 510 -10.33 -21.14 2.63
C ARG A 510 -9.51 -20.35 1.61
N GLY A 511 -10.00 -19.19 1.18
CA GLY A 511 -9.28 -18.32 0.26
C GLY A 511 -8.90 -18.98 -1.08
N ARG A 512 -7.82 -18.48 -1.71
CA ARG A 512 -7.16 -19.08 -2.86
C ARG A 512 -5.92 -19.86 -2.46
N THR A 513 -5.07 -19.27 -1.63
CA THR A 513 -3.91 -19.94 -1.01
C THR A 513 -4.22 -20.38 0.42
N GLY A 514 -5.11 -19.66 1.11
CA GLY A 514 -5.41 -19.83 2.53
C GLY A 514 -4.39 -19.16 3.44
N ASP A 515 -3.43 -18.42 2.88
CA ASP A 515 -2.37 -17.77 3.67
C ASP A 515 -2.80 -16.41 4.21
N TYR A 516 -3.77 -15.75 3.56
CA TYR A 516 -4.23 -14.37 3.79
C TYR A 516 -3.07 -13.44 4.15
N GLU A 517 -2.06 -13.40 3.26
CA GLU A 517 -0.76 -12.78 3.54
C GLU A 517 -0.90 -11.35 4.06
N TYR A 518 -1.78 -10.55 3.45
CA TYR A 518 -2.03 -9.17 3.88
C TYR A 518 -2.77 -9.07 5.21
N PHE A 519 -3.68 -10.00 5.52
CA PHE A 519 -4.28 -10.06 6.85
C PHE A 519 -3.18 -10.27 7.88
N LYS A 520 -2.34 -11.30 7.68
CA LYS A 520 -1.24 -11.60 8.62
C LYS A 520 -0.27 -10.44 8.76
N ARG A 521 0.08 -9.80 7.64
CA ARG A 521 0.98 -8.65 7.64
C ARG A 521 0.42 -7.46 8.42
N PHE A 522 -0.90 -7.25 8.39
CA PHE A 522 -1.51 -6.06 8.99
C PHE A 522 -1.98 -6.28 10.43
N PHE A 523 -2.40 -7.50 10.76
CA PHE A 523 -3.03 -7.84 12.04
C PHE A 523 -2.35 -8.99 12.78
N GLY A 524 -1.23 -9.52 12.29
CA GLY A 524 -0.50 -10.61 12.95
C GLY A 524 -1.16 -11.98 12.78
N GLU A 525 -0.92 -12.87 13.74
CA GLU A 525 -1.35 -14.27 13.64
C GLU A 525 -2.88 -14.44 13.57
N PHE A 526 -3.33 -15.61 13.09
CA PHE A 526 -4.75 -15.95 13.02
C PHE A 526 -5.30 -16.45 14.36
N LYS A 527 -6.61 -16.28 14.57
CA LYS A 527 -7.32 -17.03 15.60
C LYS A 527 -7.26 -18.53 15.23
N GLN A 528 -6.56 -19.30 16.05
CA GLN A 528 -6.45 -20.76 15.93
C GLN A 528 -7.78 -21.44 16.31
N THR A 529 -8.00 -22.67 15.82
CA THR A 529 -9.06 -23.56 16.28
C THR A 529 -8.81 -23.99 17.73
N ASP A 530 -9.80 -23.83 18.60
CA ASP A 530 -9.78 -24.34 19.98
C ASP A 530 -9.89 -25.88 20.06
#